data_AF-A0A1H2YPQ9-F1
#
_entry.id   AF-A0A1H2YPQ9-F1
#
_cell.length_a   1.000
_cell.length_b   1.000
_cell.length_c   1.000
_cell.angle_alpha   90.00
_cell.angle_beta   90.00
_cell.angle_gamma   90.00
#
_symmetry.space_group_name_H-M   'P 1'
#
loop_
_entity.id
_entity.type
_entity.pdbx_description
1 polymer ?
#
loop_
_entity_poly.entity_id
_entity_poly.type
_entity_poly.pdbx_seq_one_letter_code
_entity_poly.pdbx_strand_id
1 'polypeptide(L)'
;MTKAELEQHCELWRARVADFRASGLSGAAWCAAHQVKEHQLWYWVGKFKADTDHEGRHRDSAQPRFIPVRVEESVVEVADKPLPIRVGPAVIEVTSGYNFDLLRDVVRTLASLC
;
A
#
# COMPACT_ATOMS: atom_id res chain seq x y z
N MET A 1 -1.33 -0.22 29.30
CA MET A 1 -0.95 1.21 29.28
C MET A 1 -2.21 2.03 29.13
N THR A 2 -2.52 2.80 30.16
CA THR A 2 -3.59 3.80 30.18
C THR A 2 -3.16 5.02 29.36
N LYS A 3 -4.12 5.81 28.88
CA LYS A 3 -3.85 7.04 28.12
C LYS A 3 -2.90 7.99 28.87
N ALA A 4 -3.07 8.10 30.19
CA ALA A 4 -2.26 8.96 31.05
C ALA A 4 -0.77 8.54 31.08
N GLU A 5 -0.47 7.24 31.12
CA GLU A 5 0.91 6.74 31.09
C GLU A 5 1.61 7.05 29.75
N LEU A 6 0.86 7.04 28.64
CA LEU A 6 1.39 7.39 27.33
C LEU A 6 1.68 8.89 27.21
N GLU A 7 0.82 9.73 27.79
CA GLU A 7 0.99 11.19 27.82
C GLU A 7 2.23 11.58 28.63
N GLN A 8 2.40 11.01 29.82
CA GLN A 8 3.58 11.22 30.67
C GLN A 8 4.86 10.77 29.96
N HIS A 9 4.83 9.63 29.27
CA HIS A 9 5.98 9.14 28.53
C HIS A 9 6.33 10.06 27.35
N CYS A 10 5.33 10.59 26.65
CA CYS A 10 5.52 11.56 25.57
C CYS A 10 6.15 12.86 26.08
N GLU A 11 5.67 13.39 27.20
CA GLU A 11 6.23 14.61 27.83
C GLU A 11 7.68 14.44 28.26
N LEU A 12 8.01 13.30 28.87
CA LEU A 12 9.38 12.96 29.23
C LEU A 12 10.31 12.99 28.01
N TRP A 13 9.88 12.39 26.90
CA TRP A 13 10.66 12.38 25.66
C TRP A 13 10.74 13.74 25.00
N ARG A 14 9.71 14.57 25.13
CA ARG A 14 9.73 15.95 24.64
C ARG A 14 10.81 16.77 25.36
N ALA A 15 10.88 16.66 26.68
CA ALA A 15 11.92 17.31 27.48
C ALA A 15 13.33 16.82 27.10
N ARG A 16 13.51 15.51 26.95
CA ARG A 16 14.78 14.90 26.54
C ARG A 16 15.26 15.35 25.17
N VAL A 17 14.35 15.41 24.19
CA VAL A 17 14.69 15.87 22.84
C VAL A 17 15.02 17.36 22.82
N ALA A 18 14.35 18.17 23.64
CA ALA A 18 14.67 19.59 23.80
C ALA A 18 16.06 19.78 24.42
N ASP A 19 16.38 19.04 25.48
CA ASP A 19 17.70 19.05 26.11
C ASP A 19 18.81 18.61 25.14
N PHE A 20 18.59 17.51 24.40
CA PHE A 20 19.50 17.06 23.36
C PHE A 20 19.79 18.16 22.32
N ARG A 21 18.75 18.81 21.80
CA ARG A 21 18.88 19.90 20.82
C ARG A 21 19.61 21.12 21.39
N ALA A 22 19.40 21.44 22.67
CA ALA A 22 20.08 22.54 23.36
C ALA A 22 21.54 22.22 23.69
N SER A 23 21.86 20.95 23.94
CA SER A 23 23.19 20.51 24.36
C SER A 23 24.26 20.67 23.27
N GLY A 24 23.87 20.66 21.98
CA GLY A 24 24.81 20.69 20.85
C GLY A 24 25.72 19.46 20.75
N LEU A 25 25.48 18.42 21.55
CA LEU A 25 26.24 17.18 21.56
C LEU A 25 25.84 16.27 20.39
N SER A 26 26.72 15.35 20.01
CA SER A 26 26.34 14.26 19.11
C SER A 26 25.36 13.31 19.79
N GLY A 27 24.50 12.64 19.02
CA GLY A 27 23.51 11.69 19.55
C GLY A 27 24.13 10.63 20.45
N ALA A 28 25.27 10.05 20.04
CA ALA A 28 26.00 9.07 20.83
C ALA A 28 26.52 9.63 22.17
N ALA A 29 27.09 10.85 22.18
CA ALA A 29 27.62 11.47 23.39
C ALA A 29 26.51 11.83 24.39
N TRP A 30 25.39 12.37 23.88
CA TRP A 30 24.24 12.69 24.72
C TRP A 30 23.57 11.42 25.28
N CYS A 31 23.41 10.39 24.45
CA CYS A 31 22.88 9.09 24.86
C CYS A 31 23.74 8.40 25.91
N ALA A 32 25.06 8.48 25.81
CA ALA A 32 25.99 7.94 26.80
C ALA A 32 25.87 8.66 28.15
N ALA A 33 25.77 10.00 28.15
CA ALA A 33 25.62 10.80 29.36
C ALA A 33 24.26 10.59 30.06
N HIS A 34 23.20 10.39 29.28
CA HIS A 34 21.82 10.26 29.80
C HIS A 34 21.33 8.81 29.92
N GLN A 35 22.20 7.83 29.65
CA GLN A 35 21.88 6.39 29.66
C GLN A 35 20.66 6.03 28.78
N VAL A 36 20.52 6.69 27.64
CA VAL A 36 19.43 6.49 26.69
C VAL A 36 19.93 5.67 25.50
N LYS A 37 19.12 4.73 25.01
CA LYS A 37 19.45 3.99 23.78
C LYS A 37 19.29 4.91 22.55
N GLU A 38 20.30 4.92 21.69
CA GLU A 38 20.35 5.83 20.54
C GLU A 38 19.14 5.69 19.58
N HIS A 39 18.68 4.47 19.33
CA HIS A 39 17.49 4.25 18.49
C HIS A 39 16.22 4.88 19.06
N GLN A 40 16.09 4.96 20.39
CA GLN A 40 14.92 5.59 21.02
C GLN A 40 14.99 7.11 20.83
N LEU A 41 16.17 7.71 20.96
CA LEU A 41 16.38 9.13 20.70
C LEU A 41 15.98 9.49 19.26
N TRP A 42 16.51 8.76 18.27
CA TRP A 42 16.19 9.02 16.86
C TRP A 42 14.72 8.82 16.53
N TYR A 43 14.08 7.79 17.11
CA TYR A 43 12.64 7.59 16.97
C TYR A 43 11.85 8.82 17.44
N TRP A 44 12.14 9.34 18.64
CA TRP A 44 11.42 10.49 19.18
C TRP A 44 11.77 11.80 18.48
N VAL A 45 13.02 11.99 18.05
CA VAL A 45 13.42 13.15 17.22
C VAL A 45 12.63 13.17 15.92
N GLY A 46 12.50 12.03 15.24
CA GLY A 46 11.72 11.91 14.01
C GLY A 46 10.22 12.11 14.25
N LYS A 47 9.69 11.48 15.30
CA LYS A 47 8.28 11.58 15.67
C LYS A 47 7.84 13.02 15.96
N PHE A 48 8.61 13.76 16.77
CA PHE A 48 8.28 15.17 17.06
C PHE A 48 8.49 16.08 15.85
N LYS A 49 9.46 15.79 14.96
CA LYS A 49 9.61 16.54 13.71
C LYS A 49 8.41 16.35 12.80
N ALA A 50 7.91 15.13 12.65
CA ALA A 50 6.70 14.85 11.88
C ALA A 50 5.47 15.55 12.48
N ASP A 51 5.34 15.56 13.81
CA ASP A 51 4.23 16.24 14.50
C ASP A 51 4.26 17.76 14.28
N THR A 52 5.44 18.39 14.41
CA THR A 52 5.62 19.83 14.09
C THR A 52 5.37 20.12 12.60
N ASP A 53 5.80 19.24 11.70
CA ASP A 53 5.51 19.36 10.28
C ASP A 53 4.00 19.23 10.00
N HIS A 54 3.26 18.42 10.75
CA HIS A 54 1.81 18.29 10.64
C HIS A 54 1.07 19.51 11.20
N GLU A 55 1.53 20.10 12.30
CA GLU A 55 1.00 21.36 12.85
C GLU A 55 1.30 22.56 11.93
N GLY A 56 2.48 22.61 11.31
CA GLY A 56 2.85 23.64 10.32
C GLY A 56 2.21 23.47 8.94
N ARG A 57 1.97 22.23 8.50
CA ARG A 57 1.27 21.92 7.23
C ARG A 57 -0.23 22.17 7.27
N HIS A 58 -0.80 22.48 8.44
CA HIS A 58 -2.19 22.94 8.49
C HIS A 58 -2.36 24.34 7.88
N ARG A 59 -1.26 25.06 7.56
CA ARG A 59 -1.31 26.36 6.88
C ARG A 59 -0.79 26.37 5.43
N ASP A 60 0.11 25.44 5.06
CA ASP A 60 0.67 25.35 3.69
C ASP A 60 0.83 23.88 3.20
N SER A 61 -0.11 22.99 3.57
CA SER A 61 -0.26 21.77 2.77
C SER A 61 -0.87 22.19 1.44
N ALA A 62 0.00 22.36 0.45
CA ALA A 62 -0.38 22.13 -0.94
C ALA A 62 -1.01 20.73 -0.96
N GLN A 63 -2.34 20.69 -0.83
CA GLN A 63 -3.10 19.47 -0.92
C GLN A 63 -2.66 18.79 -2.21
N PRO A 64 -2.37 17.48 -2.19
CA PRO A 64 -2.06 16.77 -3.43
C PRO A 64 -3.18 17.08 -4.42
N ARG A 65 -2.83 17.83 -5.46
CA ARG A 65 -3.78 18.29 -6.48
C ARG A 65 -4.03 17.11 -7.40
N PHE A 66 -4.92 16.22 -6.97
CA PHE A 66 -5.35 15.08 -7.77
C PHE A 66 -6.04 15.61 -9.02
N ILE A 67 -5.47 15.30 -10.18
CA ILE A 67 -6.11 15.58 -11.45
C ILE A 67 -7.06 14.41 -11.72
N PRO A 68 -8.36 14.65 -11.91
CA PRO A 68 -9.29 13.58 -12.27
C PRO A 68 -8.92 13.05 -13.65
N VAL A 69 -8.41 11.83 -13.70
CA VAL A 69 -8.29 11.08 -14.95
C VAL A 69 -9.69 10.59 -15.30
N ARG A 70 -10.24 11.11 -16.39
CA ARG A 70 -11.39 10.47 -17.02
C ARG A 70 -10.88 9.17 -17.62
N VAL A 71 -11.17 8.06 -16.95
CA VAL A 71 -11.12 6.75 -17.57
C VAL A 71 -12.27 6.78 -18.55
N GLU A 72 -11.98 7.11 -19.81
CA GLU A 72 -12.82 6.61 -20.88
C GLU A 72 -12.75 5.10 -20.71
N GLU A 73 -13.81 4.54 -20.14
CA GLU A 73 -14.12 3.14 -20.30
C GLU A 73 -14.23 3.01 -21.81
N SER A 74 -13.09 2.69 -22.44
CA SER A 74 -13.11 2.15 -23.77
C SER A 74 -14.08 1.00 -23.60
N VAL A 75 -15.28 1.19 -24.12
CA VAL A 75 -16.10 0.10 -24.59
C VAL A 75 -15.18 -0.51 -25.64
N VAL A 76 -14.25 -1.33 -25.16
CA VAL A 76 -13.87 -2.52 -25.86
C VAL A 76 -15.24 -3.16 -25.96
N GLU A 77 -15.92 -2.87 -27.06
CA GLU A 77 -16.77 -3.86 -27.67
C GLU A 77 -15.89 -5.08 -27.58
N VAL A 78 -16.18 -5.93 -26.58
CA VAL A 78 -15.67 -7.27 -26.54
C VAL A 78 -16.37 -7.87 -27.75
N ALA A 79 -15.83 -7.54 -28.94
CA ALA A 79 -16.01 -8.32 -30.13
C ALA A 79 -15.72 -9.70 -29.61
N ASP A 80 -16.79 -10.49 -29.54
CA ASP A 80 -16.89 -11.75 -28.85
C ASP A 80 -15.89 -12.69 -29.52
N LYS A 81 -14.61 -12.55 -29.14
CA LYS A 81 -13.51 -13.19 -29.83
C LYS A 81 -13.66 -14.65 -29.49
N PRO A 82 -14.01 -15.50 -30.47
CA PRO A 82 -14.22 -16.90 -30.18
C PRO A 82 -12.94 -17.48 -29.59
N LEU A 83 -13.07 -18.23 -28.50
CA LEU A 83 -12.00 -19.00 -27.90
C LEU A 83 -11.81 -20.29 -28.72
N PRO A 84 -10.68 -20.48 -29.43
CA PRO A 84 -10.46 -21.69 -30.20
C PRO A 84 -9.97 -22.83 -29.29
N ILE A 85 -10.68 -23.95 -29.29
CA ILE A 85 -10.35 -25.19 -28.57
C ILE A 85 -9.98 -26.26 -29.61
N ARG A 86 -8.84 -26.94 -29.43
CA ARG A 86 -8.38 -28.00 -30.32
C ARG A 86 -8.58 -29.38 -29.68
N VAL A 87 -9.22 -30.30 -30.41
CA VAL A 87 -9.40 -31.71 -30.02
C VAL A 87 -9.03 -32.59 -31.21
N GLY A 88 -7.85 -33.22 -31.16
CA GLY A 88 -7.29 -33.94 -32.30
C GLY A 88 -7.17 -33.04 -33.55
N PRO A 89 -7.72 -33.44 -34.71
CA PRO A 89 -7.72 -32.61 -35.92
C PRO A 89 -8.81 -31.52 -35.92
N ALA A 90 -9.76 -31.54 -34.98
CA ALA A 90 -10.88 -30.60 -34.95
C ALA A 90 -10.56 -29.33 -34.15
N VAL A 91 -11.13 -28.20 -34.59
CA VAL A 91 -11.07 -26.89 -33.92
C VAL A 91 -12.50 -26.43 -33.62
N ILE A 92 -12.78 -26.05 -32.37
CA ILE A 92 -14.07 -25.58 -31.88
C ILE A 92 -13.92 -24.12 -31.47
N GLU A 93 -14.73 -23.23 -32.03
CA GLU A 93 -14.74 -21.80 -31.69
C GLU A 93 -15.86 -21.53 -30.69
N VAL A 94 -15.51 -21.08 -29.48
CA VAL A 94 -16.47 -20.86 -28.38
C VAL A 94 -16.65 -19.38 -28.12
N THR A 95 -17.88 -18.88 -28.29
CA THR A 95 -18.26 -17.50 -28.01
C THR A 95 -18.94 -17.36 -26.64
N SER A 96 -19.12 -16.13 -26.16
CA SER A 96 -19.82 -15.86 -24.91
C SER A 96 -21.28 -16.33 -24.97
N GLY A 97 -21.80 -16.86 -23.85
CA GLY A 97 -23.17 -17.39 -23.78
C GLY A 97 -23.35 -18.82 -24.32
N TYR A 98 -22.26 -19.55 -24.56
CA TYR A 98 -22.32 -20.96 -24.96
C TYR A 98 -22.94 -21.86 -23.88
N ASN A 99 -23.53 -22.97 -24.34
CA ASN A 99 -24.05 -24.00 -23.44
C ASN A 99 -22.91 -24.95 -23.01
N PHE A 100 -22.65 -24.99 -21.70
CA PHE A 100 -21.57 -25.79 -21.12
C PHE A 100 -21.78 -27.30 -21.30
N ASP A 101 -23.00 -27.81 -21.09
CA ASP A 101 -23.29 -29.23 -21.22
C ASP A 101 -23.10 -29.70 -22.66
N LEU A 102 -23.54 -28.90 -23.64
CA LEU A 102 -23.35 -29.19 -25.05
C LEU A 102 -21.85 -29.21 -25.43
N LEU A 103 -21.09 -28.20 -25.01
CA LEU A 103 -19.64 -28.16 -25.31
C LEU A 103 -18.93 -29.37 -24.72
N ARG A 104 -19.27 -29.76 -23.48
CA ARG A 104 -18.70 -30.94 -22.81
C ARG A 104 -18.97 -32.21 -23.60
N ASP A 105 -20.19 -32.41 -24.06
CA ASP A 105 -20.59 -33.63 -24.77
C ASP A 105 -19.94 -33.71 -26.17
N VAL A 106 -19.81 -32.57 -26.86
CA VAL A 106 -19.07 -32.46 -28.13
C VAL A 106 -17.58 -32.79 -27.93
N VAL A 107 -16.92 -32.19 -26.93
CA VAL A 107 -15.51 -32.45 -26.64
C VAL A 107 -15.28 -33.92 -26.29
N ARG A 108 -16.16 -34.53 -25.49
CA ARG A 108 -16.07 -35.98 -25.15
C ARG A 108 -16.22 -36.87 -26.37
N THR A 109 -17.17 -36.57 -27.25
CA THR A 109 -17.40 -37.33 -28.48
C THR A 109 -16.19 -37.25 -29.40
N LEU A 110 -15.65 -36.03 -29.61
CA LEU A 110 -14.46 -35.83 -30.44
C LEU A 110 -13.22 -36.50 -29.84
N ALA A 111 -13.06 -36.44 -28.51
CA ALA A 111 -11.96 -37.10 -27.82
C ALA A 111 -12.05 -38.64 -27.87
N SER A 112 -13.24 -39.23 -28.05
CA SER A 112 -13.39 -40.69 -28.23
C SER A 112 -13.12 -41.18 -29.65
N LEU A 113 -13.13 -40.28 -30.63
CA LEU A 113 -12.93 -40.58 -32.05
C LEU A 113 -11.48 -40.34 -32.52
N CYS A 114 -10.65 -39.75 -31.66
CA CYS A 114 -9.22 -39.47 -31.88
C CYS A 114 -8.38 -40.39 -31.01
#